data_AF-A0A8T4J5C7-F1
#
_entry.id   AF-A0A8T4J5C7-F1
#
_cell.length_a   1.000
_cell.length_b   1.000
_cell.length_c   1.000
_cell.angle_alpha   90.00
_cell.angle_beta   90.00
_cell.angle_gamma   90.00
#
_symmetry.space_group_name_H-M   'P 1'
#
loop_
_entity.id
_entity.type
_entity.pdbx_description
1 polymer ?
#
loop_
_entity_poly.entity_id
_entity_poly.type
_entity_poly.pdbx_seq_one_letter_code
_entity_poly.pdbx_strand_id
1 'polypeptide(L)' 'MTHNAPLSPRPLSELTDAVRQRVLTARALREHGVTTAVANERCRPGGPWQMPLPGVYVLHAGP' A
#
# COMPACT_ATOMS: atom_id res chain seq x y z
N MET A 1 25.60 -15.87 22.82
CA MET A 1 25.30 -15.46 21.43
C MET A 1 24.40 -14.24 21.48
N THR A 2 24.88 -13.13 20.94
CA THR A 2 24.34 -11.77 21.06
C THR A 2 23.10 -11.55 20.19
N HIS A 3 21.96 -11.21 20.77
CA HIS A 3 20.78 -10.73 20.04
C HIS A 3 20.72 -9.20 20.15
N ASN A 4 21.37 -8.52 19.19
CA ASN A 4 21.37 -7.06 19.09
C ASN A 4 20.30 -6.67 18.07
N ALA A 5 19.04 -6.62 18.49
CA ALA A 5 18.00 -5.97 17.70
C ALA A 5 18.09 -4.46 18.00
N PRO A 6 18.44 -3.58 17.05
CA PRO A 6 18.38 -2.16 17.28
C PRO A 6 16.92 -1.76 17.40
N LEU A 7 16.44 -1.62 18.64
CA LEU A 7 15.16 -0.99 18.97
C LEU A 7 15.30 0.52 18.80
N SER A 8 15.61 0.97 17.59
CA SER A 8 15.44 2.37 17.24
C SER A 8 13.92 2.63 17.18
N PRO A 9 13.37 3.53 18.01
CA PRO A 9 11.96 3.90 17.91
C PRO A 9 11.76 4.60 16.56
N ARG A 10 11.34 3.84 15.54
CA ARG A 10 11.00 4.43 14.25
C ARG A 10 9.86 5.41 14.49
N PRO A 11 10.04 6.71 14.22
CA PRO A 11 9.03 7.69 14.52
C PRO A 11 7.77 7.35 13.71
N LEU A 12 6.60 7.41 14.35
CA LEU A 12 5.29 7.20 13.72
C LEU A 12 5.13 8.01 12.43
N SER A 13 5.81 9.15 12.31
CA SER A 13 5.91 9.97 11.11
C SER A 13 6.39 9.21 9.86
N GLU A 14 7.36 8.28 9.99
CA GLU A 14 7.82 7.44 8.88
C GLU A 14 6.76 6.41 8.47
N LEU A 15 6.01 5.88 9.45
CA LEU A 15 4.85 5.05 9.16
C LEU A 15 3.79 5.86 8.40
N THR A 16 3.62 7.12 8.77
CA THR A 16 2.58 7.96 8.18
C THR A 16 2.95 8.36 6.76
N ASP A 17 4.21 8.68 6.47
CA ASP A 17 4.68 8.99 5.12
C ASP A 17 4.55 7.77 4.19
N ALA A 18 5.00 6.60 4.67
CA ALA A 18 4.87 5.35 3.94
C ALA A 18 3.41 4.91 3.74
N VAL A 19 2.49 5.23 4.66
CA VAL A 19 1.05 4.90 4.56
C VAL A 19 0.29 5.92 3.70
N ARG A 20 0.66 7.20 3.74
CA ARG A 20 -0.01 8.28 3.00
C ARG A 20 0.10 8.11 1.48
N GLN A 21 1.20 7.55 0.98
CA GLN A 21 1.42 7.34 -0.46
C GLN A 21 0.83 6.01 -0.99
N ARG A 22 0.08 5.28 -0.16
CA ARG A 22 -0.41 3.93 -0.52
C ARG A 22 -1.90 3.85 -0.78
N VAL A 23 -2.69 4.83 -0.37
CA VAL A 23 -4.15 4.81 -0.61
C VAL A 23 -4.49 5.70 -1.79
N LEU A 24 -4.94 5.10 -2.89
CA LEU A 24 -5.40 5.81 -4.09
C LEU A 24 -6.87 5.54 -4.36
N THR A 25 -7.56 6.55 -4.88
CA THR A 25 -8.91 6.37 -5.41
C THR A 25 -8.87 5.78 -6.83
N ALA A 26 -9.97 5.21 -7.28
CA ALA A 26 -10.12 4.73 -8.66
C ALA A 26 -9.84 5.85 -9.68
N ARG A 27 -10.18 7.10 -9.34
CA ARG A 27 -9.87 8.27 -10.18
C ARG A 27 -8.37 8.53 -10.24
N ALA A 28 -7.68 8.57 -9.10
CA ALA A 28 -6.24 8.77 -9.06
C ALA A 28 -5.51 7.64 -9.81
N LEU A 29 -5.94 6.39 -9.64
CA LEU A 29 -5.40 5.27 -10.41
C LEU A 29 -5.56 5.46 -11.92
N ARG A 30 -6.72 5.95 -12.39
CA ARG A 30 -6.93 6.25 -13.81
C ARG A 30 -6.05 7.39 -14.30
N GLU A 31 -5.83 8.42 -13.49
CA GLU A 31 -4.88 9.51 -13.79
C GLU A 31 -3.44 8.99 -13.90
N HIS A 32 -3.10 7.93 -13.14
CA HIS A 32 -1.85 7.16 -13.27
C HIS A 32 -1.87 6.08 -14.36
N GLY A 33 -2.92 6.00 -15.20
CA GLY A 33 -3.04 5.03 -16.28
C GLY A 33 -3.42 3.60 -15.85
N VAL A 34 -3.73 3.39 -14.57
CA VAL A 34 -4.20 2.11 -14.03
C VAL A 34 -5.71 2.04 -14.15
N THR A 35 -6.21 1.11 -14.96
CA THR A 35 -7.66 0.88 -15.08
C THR A 35 -8.21 0.12 -13.88
N THR A 36 -9.52 0.22 -13.64
CA THR A 36 -10.20 -0.53 -12.58
C THR A 36 -10.06 -2.05 -12.75
N ALA A 37 -10.00 -2.55 -13.99
CA ALA A 37 -9.76 -3.95 -14.27
C ALA A 37 -8.38 -4.43 -13.79
N VAL A 38 -7.33 -3.64 -14.09
CA VAL A 38 -5.95 -3.92 -13.62
C VAL A 38 -5.86 -3.80 -12.10
N ALA A 39 -6.51 -2.79 -11.52
CA ALA A 39 -6.56 -2.65 -10.06
C ALA A 39 -7.23 -3.86 -9.39
N ASN A 40 -8.35 -4.34 -9.93
CA ASN A 40 -9.05 -5.54 -9.42
C ASN A 40 -8.23 -6.82 -9.58
N GLU A 41 -7.46 -6.96 -10.67
CA GLU A 41 -6.54 -8.07 -10.85
C GLU A 41 -5.44 -8.07 -9.78
N ARG A 42 -4.86 -6.90 -9.49
CA ARG A 42 -3.84 -6.73 -8.45
C ARG A 42 -4.40 -6.91 -7.03
N CYS A 43 -5.70 -6.68 -6.84
CA CYS A 43 -6.43 -6.93 -5.60
C CYS A 43 -6.84 -8.39 -5.38
N ARG A 44 -6.44 -9.32 -6.26
CA ARG A 44 -6.69 -10.75 -6.06
C ARG A 44 -6.10 -11.23 -4.72
N PRO A 45 -6.70 -12.27 -4.10
CA PRO A 45 -6.20 -12.82 -2.85
C PRO A 45 -4.72 -13.27 -3.01
N GLY A 46 -3.85 -12.76 -2.14
CA GLY A 46 -2.40 -12.95 -2.21
C GLY A 46 -1.65 -11.89 -3.02
N GLY A 47 -2.37 -10.95 -3.65
CA GLY A 47 -1.81 -9.81 -4.35
C GLY A 47 -1.34 -8.69 -3.40
N PRO A 48 -0.44 -7.82 -3.86
CA PRO A 48 0.10 -6.73 -3.04
C PRO A 48 -0.91 -5.59 -2.84
N TRP A 49 -2.06 -5.60 -3.51
CA TRP A 49 -3.05 -4.53 -3.42
C TRP A 49 -4.32 -4.99 -2.74
N GLN A 50 -5.04 -4.08 -2.10
CA GLN A 50 -6.31 -4.37 -1.44
C GLN A 50 -7.36 -3.30 -1.76
N MET A 51 -8.63 -3.69 -1.83
CA MET A 51 -9.75 -2.77 -2.02
C MET A 51 -10.63 -2.78 -0.76
N PRO A 52 -10.30 -1.98 0.28
CA PRO A 52 -11.07 -1.95 1.53
C PRO A 52 -12.47 -1.37 1.34
N LEU A 53 -12.66 -0.49 0.36
CA LEU A 53 -13.93 0.13 0.02
C LEU A 53 -14.07 0.21 -1.51
N PRO A 54 -15.29 0.23 -2.06
CA PRO A 54 -15.50 0.38 -3.50
C PRO A 54 -14.80 1.62 -4.06
N GLY A 55 -13.86 1.42 -4.97
CA GLY A 55 -13.11 2.50 -5.61
C GLY A 55 -12.00 3.12 -4.76
N VAL A 56 -11.68 2.53 -3.60
CA VAL A 56 -10.51 2.88 -2.78
C VAL A 56 -9.54 1.70 -2.80
N TYR A 57 -8.29 1.97 -3.15
CA TYR A 57 -7.26 0.96 -3.32
C TYR A 57 -6.08 1.26 -2.42
N VAL A 58 -5.57 0.23 -1.77
CA VAL A 58 -4.35 0.27 -0.96
C VAL A 58 -3.26 -0.47 -1.72
N LEU A 59 -2.19 0.24 -2.02
CA LEU A 59 -0.99 -0.20 -2.74
C LEU A 59 0.06 -0.60 -1.70
N HIS A 60 0.31 -1.89 -1.50
CA HIS A 60 1.51 -2.29 -0.77
C HIS A 60 2.64 -2.44 -1.78
N ALA A 61 3.77 -1.76 -1.55
CA ALA A 61 5.02 -2.23 -2.11
C ALA A 61 5.29 -3.58 -1.45
N GLY A 62 5.47 -4.65 -2.23
CA GLY A 62 5.82 -5.96 -1.70
C GLY A 62 7.12 -5.90 -0.86
N PRO A 63 7.43 -6.98 -0.10
CA PRO A 63 8.67 -7.07 0.67
C PRO A 63 9.92 -6.95 -0.21
#